data_AF-A0A364Y959-F1
#
_entry.id   AF-A0A364Y959-F1
#
_cell.length_a   1.000
_cell.length_b   1.000
_cell.length_c   1.000
_cell.angle_alpha   90.00
_cell.angle_beta   90.00
_cell.angle_gamma   90.00
#
_symmetry.space_group_name_H-M   'P 1'
#
loop_
_entity.id
_entity.type
_entity.pdbx_description
1 polymer ?
#
loop_
_entity_poly.entity_id
_entity_poly.type
_entity_poly.pdbx_seq_one_letter_code
_entity_poly.pdbx_strand_id
1 'polypeptide(L)'
;MKPARPSDHRTININFEQYGDNDPEFKADLMKLMMENIQELKEAASEAITLSNPQVFRVAAHKTKSTIQILDDELFSLEIELLKETLLSPNQAVAVQKVNDFKQLADEILRSLERETLLLKGN
;
A
#
# COMPACT_ATOMS: atom_id res chain seq x y z
N MET A 1 26.63 2.28 -12.82
CA MET A 1 26.21 2.66 -11.46
C MET A 1 25.22 1.61 -10.98
N LYS A 2 25.48 0.95 -9.85
CA LYS A 2 24.48 0.07 -9.21
C LYS A 2 23.44 1.01 -8.56
N PRO A 3 22.13 0.77 -8.75
CA PRO A 3 21.14 1.53 -7.98
C PRO A 3 21.37 1.24 -6.50
N ALA A 4 21.36 2.30 -5.68
CA ALA A 4 21.37 2.19 -4.24
C ALA A 4 20.23 1.25 -3.84
N ARG A 5 20.51 0.28 -2.96
CA ARG A 5 19.45 -0.46 -2.29
C ARG A 5 18.57 0.58 -1.58
N PRO A 6 17.23 0.49 -1.64
CA PRO A 6 16.40 1.30 -0.78
C PRO A 6 16.86 1.03 0.67
N SER A 7 17.17 2.09 1.40
CA SER A 7 17.43 2.04 2.84
C SER A 7 16.36 1.21 3.53
N ASP A 8 16.76 0.35 4.48
CA ASP A 8 15.91 -0.62 5.21
C ASP A 8 14.67 -0.03 5.93
N HIS A 9 14.45 1.29 5.84
CA HIS A 9 13.35 2.00 6.46
C HIS A 9 12.77 3.01 5.47
N ARG A 10 11.63 2.66 4.85
CA ARG A 10 10.76 3.65 4.20
C ARG A 10 10.13 4.50 5.30
N THR A 11 10.33 5.82 5.24
CA THR A 11 9.64 6.76 6.11
C THR A 11 8.31 7.12 5.45
N ILE A 12 7.20 6.97 6.18
CA ILE A 12 5.88 7.43 5.74
C ILE A 12 5.68 8.82 6.32
N ASN A 13 5.28 9.79 5.49
CA ASN A 13 5.09 11.18 5.91
C ASN A 13 3.61 11.57 5.78
N ILE A 14 2.76 11.04 6.67
CA ILE A 14 1.33 11.39 6.70
C ILE A 14 1.14 12.69 7.48
N ASN A 15 0.50 13.69 6.85
CA ASN A 15 0.13 14.92 7.52
C ASN A 15 -1.16 14.76 8.34
N PHE A 16 -1.06 14.21 9.55
CA PHE A 16 -2.21 13.97 10.43
C PHE A 16 -2.93 15.24 10.90
N GLU A 17 -2.27 16.41 10.86
CA GLU A 17 -2.88 17.69 11.26
C GLU A 17 -4.08 18.05 10.37
N GLN A 18 -4.06 17.60 9.11
CA GLN A 18 -5.14 17.86 8.16
C GLN A 18 -6.41 17.05 8.44
N TYR A 19 -6.34 16.04 9.32
CA TYR A 19 -7.41 15.04 9.45
C TYR A 19 -8.08 14.99 10.83
N GLY A 20 -7.45 15.49 11.90
CA GLY A 20 -8.03 15.35 13.25
C GLY A 20 -7.33 16.09 14.38
N ASP A 21 -6.87 17.33 14.15
CA ASP A 21 -6.36 18.24 15.20
C ASP A 21 -5.31 17.62 16.16
N ASN A 22 -4.48 16.72 15.63
CA ASN A 22 -3.46 15.99 16.36
C ASN A 22 -3.94 14.99 17.45
N ASP A 23 -5.22 14.62 17.49
CA ASP A 23 -5.75 13.61 18.43
C ASP A 23 -5.05 12.24 18.26
N PRO A 24 -4.31 11.76 19.29
CA PRO A 24 -3.59 10.48 19.21
C PRO A 24 -4.50 9.27 19.01
N GLU A 25 -5.72 9.27 19.57
CA GLU A 25 -6.67 8.16 19.42
C GLU A 25 -7.17 8.08 17.99
N PHE A 26 -7.57 9.22 17.42
CA PHE A 26 -7.95 9.32 16.02
C PHE A 26 -6.81 8.90 15.08
N LYS A 27 -5.57 9.34 15.33
CA LYS A 27 -4.41 8.94 14.51
C LYS A 27 -4.17 7.43 14.53
N ALA A 28 -4.29 6.81 15.70
CA ALA A 28 -4.13 5.36 15.84
C ALA A 28 -5.22 4.59 15.06
N ASP A 29 -6.47 5.04 15.16
CA ASP A 29 -7.58 4.45 14.42
C ASP A 29 -7.45 4.66 12.90
N LEU A 30 -7.03 5.84 12.47
CA LEU A 30 -6.77 6.12 11.05
C LEU A 30 -5.65 5.22 10.52
N MET A 31 -4.53 5.09 11.24
CA MET A 31 -3.44 4.19 10.83
C MET A 31 -3.89 2.73 10.78
N LYS A 32 -4.72 2.29 11.73
CA LYS A 32 -5.30 0.93 11.71
C LYS A 32 -6.14 0.71 10.46
N LEU A 33 -7.04 1.64 10.14
CA LEU A 33 -7.85 1.57 8.92
C LEU A 33 -6.99 1.56 7.65
N MET A 34 -5.94 2.38 7.60
CA MET A 34 -5.00 2.40 6.48
C MET A 34 -4.29 1.06 6.32
N MET A 35 -3.83 0.45 7.41
CA MET A 35 -3.20 -0.87 7.38
C MET A 35 -4.16 -1.95 6.87
N GLU A 36 -5.41 -1.95 7.33
CA GLU A 36 -6.46 -2.88 6.86
C GLU A 36 -6.70 -2.71 5.35
N ASN A 37 -6.82 -1.48 4.87
CA ASN A 37 -7.00 -1.18 3.45
C ASN A 37 -5.81 -1.63 2.59
N ILE A 38 -4.58 -1.40 3.04
CA ILE A 38 -3.37 -1.84 2.32
C ILE A 38 -3.27 -3.36 2.31
N GLN A 39 -3.65 -4.02 3.40
CA GLN A 39 -3.70 -5.48 3.48
C GLN A 39 -4.75 -6.07 2.52
N GLU A 40 -5.97 -5.52 2.46
CA GLU A 40 -7.00 -5.94 1.49
C GLU A 40 -6.50 -5.76 0.05
N LEU A 41 -5.85 -4.63 -0.25
CA LEU A 41 -5.30 -4.37 -1.58
C LEU A 41 -4.20 -5.37 -1.96
N LYS A 42 -3.34 -5.76 -1.01
CA LYS A 42 -2.29 -6.76 -1.17
C LYS A 42 -2.86 -8.15 -1.46
N GLU A 43 -3.92 -8.53 -0.77
CA GLU A 43 -4.62 -9.80 -0.96
C GLU A 43 -5.33 -9.83 -2.32
N ALA A 44 -6.04 -8.77 -2.66
CA ALA A 44 -6.72 -8.62 -3.95
C ALA A 44 -5.76 -8.76 -5.15
N ALA A 45 -4.51 -8.31 -5.02
CA ALA A 45 -3.48 -8.50 -6.05
C ALA A 45 -3.14 -9.99 -6.27
N SER A 46 -3.06 -10.77 -5.18
CA SER A 46 -2.81 -12.22 -5.24
C SER A 46 -4.01 -12.99 -5.79
N GLU A 47 -5.22 -12.58 -5.39
CA GLU A 47 -6.47 -13.15 -5.87
C GLU A 47 -6.69 -12.88 -7.35
N ALA A 48 -6.35 -11.69 -7.84
CA ALA A 48 -6.48 -11.34 -9.26
C ALA A 48 -5.74 -12.31 -10.18
N ILE A 49 -4.56 -12.79 -9.77
CA ILE A 49 -3.80 -13.82 -10.49
C ILE A 49 -4.46 -15.19 -10.32
N THR A 50 -4.73 -15.59 -9.08
CA THR A 50 -5.26 -16.93 -8.75
C THR A 50 -6.59 -17.21 -9.44
N LEU A 51 -7.47 -16.20 -9.48
CA LEU A 51 -8.80 -16.27 -10.09
C LEU A 51 -8.79 -15.88 -11.58
N SER A 52 -7.64 -15.47 -12.12
CA SER A 52 -7.53 -14.87 -13.46
C SER A 52 -8.57 -13.76 -13.70
N ASN A 53 -8.81 -12.95 -12.66
CA ASN A 53 -9.81 -11.88 -12.66
C ASN A 53 -9.20 -10.56 -12.18
N PRO A 54 -8.65 -9.74 -13.10
CA PRO A 54 -8.06 -8.43 -12.79
C PRO A 54 -9.03 -7.46 -12.11
N GLN A 55 -10.34 -7.67 -12.25
CA GLN A 55 -11.34 -6.78 -11.68
C GLN A 55 -11.33 -6.80 -10.14
N VAL A 56 -10.91 -7.92 -9.53
CA VAL A 56 -10.77 -8.03 -8.08
C VAL A 56 -9.83 -6.96 -7.53
N PHE A 57 -8.64 -6.85 -8.12
CA PHE A 57 -7.66 -5.83 -7.74
C PHE A 57 -8.15 -4.41 -8.05
N ARG A 58 -8.79 -4.19 -9.20
CA ARG A 58 -9.31 -2.86 -9.59
C ARG A 58 -10.35 -2.33 -8.61
N VAL A 59 -11.26 -3.20 -8.16
CA VAL A 59 -12.28 -2.83 -7.17
C VAL A 59 -11.64 -2.51 -5.83
N ALA A 60 -10.69 -3.32 -5.36
CA ALA A 60 -9.96 -3.04 -4.13
C ALA A 60 -9.20 -1.70 -4.23
N ALA A 61 -8.47 -1.46 -5.31
CA ALA A 61 -7.73 -0.22 -5.54
C ALA A 61 -8.64 1.03 -5.56
N HIS A 62 -9.86 0.89 -6.07
CA HIS A 62 -10.84 1.97 -6.05
C HIS A 62 -11.34 2.25 -4.63
N LYS A 63 -11.68 1.20 -3.86
CA LYS A 63 -12.13 1.35 -2.47
C LYS A 63 -11.09 2.01 -1.58
N THR A 64 -9.82 1.65 -1.78
CA THR A 64 -8.70 2.13 -0.95
C THR A 64 -8.09 3.45 -1.44
N LYS A 65 -8.70 4.09 -2.46
CA LYS A 65 -8.23 5.35 -3.06
C LYS A 65 -7.96 6.43 -2.02
N SER A 66 -8.86 6.63 -1.05
CA SER A 66 -8.67 7.64 -0.01
C SER A 66 -7.46 7.32 0.88
N THR A 67 -7.23 6.05 1.21
CA THR A 67 -6.03 5.63 1.95
C THR A 67 -4.75 5.89 1.17
N ILE A 68 -4.76 5.63 -0.14
CA ILE A 68 -3.60 5.90 -1.01
C ILE A 68 -3.31 7.40 -1.07
N GLN A 69 -4.35 8.24 -1.15
CA GLN A 69 -4.21 9.69 -1.12
C GLN A 69 -3.68 10.22 0.22
N ILE A 70 -4.13 9.65 1.34
CA ILE A 70 -3.65 10.03 2.68
C ILE A 70 -2.20 9.58 2.89
N LEU A 71 -1.83 8.40 2.36
CA LEU A 71 -0.47 7.90 2.44
C LEU A 71 0.53 8.81 1.71
N ASP A 72 0.05 9.55 0.70
CA ASP A 72 0.82 10.50 -0.13
C ASP A 72 2.13 9.91 -0.65
N ASP A 73 2.06 8.65 -1.09
CA ASP A 73 3.22 7.90 -1.57
C ASP A 73 3.14 7.71 -3.09
N GLU A 74 3.93 8.51 -3.81
CA GLU A 74 3.97 8.52 -5.27
C GLU A 74 4.39 7.16 -5.85
N LEU A 75 5.36 6.49 -5.23
CA LEU A 75 5.86 5.20 -5.72
C LEU A 75 4.79 4.12 -5.56
N PHE A 76 4.09 4.09 -4.43
CA PHE A 76 3.00 3.15 -4.21
C PHE A 76 1.83 3.42 -5.16
N SER A 77 1.47 4.69 -5.33
CA SER A 77 0.42 5.10 -6.26
C SER A 77 0.74 4.70 -7.70
N LEU A 78 1.98 4.92 -8.15
CA LEU A 78 2.43 4.51 -9.48
C LEU A 78 2.39 2.99 -9.63
N GLU A 79 2.84 2.25 -8.62
CA GLU A 79 2.88 0.78 -8.67
C GLU A 79 1.47 0.18 -8.79
N ILE A 80 0.48 0.78 -8.13
CA ILE A 80 -0.94 0.41 -8.26
C ILE A 80 -1.43 0.57 -9.70
N GLU A 81 -1.17 1.72 -10.33
CA GLU A 81 -1.59 1.95 -11.72
C GLU A 81 -0.87 1.01 -12.69
N LEU A 82 0.44 0.81 -12.51
CA LEU A 82 1.20 -0.15 -13.32
C LEU A 82 0.66 -1.58 -13.17
N LEU A 83 0.28 -1.97 -11.95
CA LEU A 83 -0.26 -3.30 -11.71
C LEU A 83 -1.65 -3.49 -12.34
N LYS A 84 -2.52 -2.45 -12.33
CA LYS A 84 -3.83 -2.51 -13.01
C LYS A 84 -3.73 -2.79 -14.51
N GLU A 85 -2.69 -2.26 -15.15
CA GLU A 85 -2.39 -2.51 -16.57
C GLU A 85 -1.72 -3.87 -16.77
N THR A 86 -0.75 -4.21 -15.91
CA THR A 86 0.01 -5.46 -16.03
C THR A 86 -0.87 -6.69 -15.84
N LEU A 87 -1.89 -6.63 -14.97
CA LEU A 87 -2.84 -7.72 -14.77
C LEU A 87 -3.71 -8.01 -16.01
N LEU A 88 -3.81 -7.09 -16.97
CA LEU A 88 -4.46 -7.34 -18.27
C LEU A 88 -3.51 -7.97 -19.30
N SER A 89 -2.22 -8.03 -19.01
CA SER A 89 -1.22 -8.56 -19.93
C SER A 89 -1.45 -10.05 -20.18
N PRO A 90 -1.31 -10.53 -21.43
CA PRO A 90 -1.32 -11.97 -21.72
C PRO A 90 -0.11 -12.69 -21.14
N ASN A 91 0.94 -11.97 -20.73
CA ASN A 91 2.14 -12.55 -20.14
C ASN A 91 1.97 -12.74 -18.62
N GLN A 92 1.48 -13.92 -18.23
CA GLN A 92 1.27 -14.26 -16.82
C GLN A 92 2.55 -14.20 -15.97
N ALA A 93 3.72 -14.53 -16.52
CA ALA A 93 4.97 -14.48 -15.75
C ALA A 93 5.31 -13.04 -15.31
N VAL A 94 5.08 -12.07 -16.20
CA VAL A 94 5.25 -10.64 -15.89
C VAL A 94 4.23 -10.19 -14.84
N ALA A 95 2.97 -10.62 -14.95
CA ALA A 95 1.93 -10.30 -13.99
C ALA A 95 2.24 -10.86 -12.59
N VAL A 96 2.69 -12.11 -12.50
CA VAL A 96 3.11 -12.74 -11.24
C VAL A 96 4.29 -11.99 -10.61
N GLN A 97 5.31 -11.65 -11.40
CA GLN A 97 6.44 -10.88 -10.89
C GLN A 97 5.99 -9.52 -10.36
N LYS A 98 5.14 -8.80 -11.11
CA LYS A 98 4.66 -7.48 -10.73
C LYS A 98 3.80 -7.52 -9.46
N VAL A 99 2.99 -8.57 -9.28
CA VAL A 99 2.26 -8.79 -8.03
C VAL A 99 3.23 -9.00 -6.86
N ASN A 100 4.31 -9.75 -7.05
CA ASN A 100 5.31 -9.94 -5.97
C ASN A 100 6.02 -8.63 -5.61
N ASP A 101 6.41 -7.84 -6.60
CA ASP A 101 7.03 -6.52 -6.39
C ASP A 101 6.08 -5.58 -5.62
N PHE A 102 4.81 -5.52 -6.05
CA PHE A 102 3.77 -4.76 -5.35
C PHE A 102 3.56 -5.23 -3.91
N LYS A 103 3.52 -6.54 -3.66
CA LYS A 103 3.34 -7.10 -2.32
C LYS A 103 4.50 -6.73 -1.40
N GLN A 104 5.73 -6.79 -1.90
CA GLN A 104 6.89 -6.36 -1.14
C GLN A 104 6.77 -4.88 -0.75
N LEU A 105 6.37 -4.03 -1.70
CA LEU A 105 6.16 -2.60 -1.47
C LEU A 105 5.06 -2.35 -0.41
N ALA A 106 3.96 -3.08 -0.49
CA ALA A 106 2.87 -3.02 0.50
C ALA A 106 3.34 -3.46 1.89
N ASP A 107 4.14 -4.54 1.99
CA ASP A 107 4.70 -5.00 3.27
C ASP A 107 5.65 -3.97 3.90
N GLU A 108 6.43 -3.26 3.09
CA GLU A 108 7.28 -2.16 3.58
C GLU A 108 6.45 -1.01 4.14
N ILE A 109 5.34 -0.65 3.50
CA ILE A 109 4.41 0.39 3.98
C ILE A 109 3.72 -0.06 5.27
N LEU A 110 3.19 -1.28 5.31
CA LEU A 110 2.55 -1.84 6.50
C LEU A 110 3.49 -1.83 7.71
N ARG A 111 4.74 -2.29 7.55
CA ARG A 111 5.75 -2.23 8.61
C ARG A 111 6.05 -0.81 9.07
N SER A 112 5.95 0.17 8.17
CA SER A 112 6.22 1.56 8.50
C SER A 112 5.05 2.18 9.28
N LEU A 113 3.79 1.90 8.88
CA LEU A 113 2.60 2.30 9.63
C LEU A 113 2.54 1.66 11.02
N GLU A 114 2.92 0.39 11.14
CA GLU A 114 2.98 -0.31 12.43
C GLU A 114 3.99 0.35 13.37
N ARG A 115 5.19 0.70 12.88
CA ARG A 115 6.20 1.43 13.67
C ARG A 115 5.68 2.78 14.15
N GLU A 116 5.07 3.58 13.28
CA GLU A 116 4.51 4.88 13.66
C GLU A 116 3.38 4.73 14.70
N THR A 117 2.54 3.71 14.55
CA THR A 117 1.48 3.40 15.52
C THR A 117 2.05 3.05 16.91
N LEU A 118 3.17 2.32 16.97
CA LEU A 118 3.85 2.01 18.23
C LEU A 118 4.45 3.26 18.88
N LEU A 119 5.01 4.19 18.09
CA LEU A 119 5.55 5.45 18.58
C LEU A 119 4.46 6.34 19.18
N LEU A 120 3.24 6.34 18.63
CA LEU A 120 2.11 7.07 19.22
C LEU A 120 1.65 6.51 20.57
N LYS A 121 1.79 5.20 20.80
CA LYS A 121 1.39 4.54 22.06
C LYS A 121 2.45 4.63 23.17
N GLY A 122 3.70 4.94 22.80
CA GLY A 122 4.83 5.05 23.72
C GLY A 122 5.08 6.46 24.26
N ASN A 123 4.36 7.46 23.76
CA ASN A 123 4.36 8.85 24.23
C ASN A 123 3.06 9.15 25.00
#